data_AF-A0A1J1LCX0-F1
#
_entry.id   AF-A0A1J1LCX0-F1
#
_cell.length_a   1.000
_cell.length_b   1.000
_cell.length_c   1.000
_cell.angle_alpha   90.00
_cell.angle_beta   90.00
_cell.angle_gamma   90.00
#
_symmetry.space_group_name_H-M   'P 1'
#
loop_
_entity.id
_entity.type
_entity.pdbx_description
1 polymer ?
#
loop_
_entity_poly.entity_id
_entity_poly.type
_entity_poly.pdbx_seq_one_letter_code
_entity_poly.pdbx_strand_id
1 'polypeptide(L)' 'MNNSCILMNLILPSGCTVEFVQAERAYRITCPDVYTAQWVFNNRQNLYSVMKQGEMLRIKSQGFEQITYPLA' A
#
# COMPACT_ATOMS: atom_id res chain seq x y z
N MET A 1 -29.10 5.23 -1.16
CA MET A 1 -27.73 4.93 -0.67
C MET A 1 -26.77 5.68 -1.59
N ASN A 2 -26.15 6.76 -1.12
CA ASN A 2 -25.19 7.53 -1.93
C ASN A 2 -23.82 6.83 -1.88
N ASN A 3 -23.45 6.18 -2.98
CA ASN A 3 -22.09 5.67 -3.16
C ASN A 3 -21.19 6.83 -3.56
N SER A 4 -20.53 7.44 -2.59
CA SER A 4 -19.46 8.41 -2.86
C SER A 4 -18.23 7.66 -3.37
N CYS A 5 -17.94 7.77 -4.67
CA CYS A 5 -16.68 7.30 -5.24
C CYS A 5 -15.59 8.33 -4.92
N ILE A 6 -14.74 8.03 -3.93
CA ILE A 6 -13.59 8.87 -3.62
C ILE A 6 -12.49 8.56 -4.65
N LEU A 7 -12.23 9.50 -5.56
CA LEU A 7 -11.08 9.47 -6.45
C LEU A 7 -9.85 9.94 -5.66
N MET A 8 -9.05 9.02 -5.12
CA MET A 8 -7.84 9.37 -4.38
C MET A 8 -6.60 9.13 -5.23
N ASN A 9 -5.85 10.20 -5.46
CA ASN A 9 -4.55 10.15 -6.11
C ASN A 9 -3.53 9.61 -5.09
N LEU A 10 -3.36 8.29 -5.06
CA LEU A 10 -2.27 7.67 -4.32
C LEU A 10 -0.96 7.98 -5.04
N ILE A 11 -0.29 9.07 -4.65
CA ILE A 11 1.01 9.42 -5.23
C ILE A 11 2.05 8.51 -4.62
N LEU A 12 2.26 7.36 -5.25
CA LEU A 12 3.42 6.52 -4.97
C LEU A 12 4.66 7.18 -5.57
N PRO A 13 5.85 6.98 -4.96
CA PRO A 13 7.10 7.37 -5.58
C PRO A 13 7.25 6.77 -6.98
N SER A 14 7.96 7.48 -7.85
CA SER A 14 8.22 7.05 -9.22
C SER A 14 8.80 5.64 -9.25
N GLY A 15 8.26 4.79 -10.13
CA GLY A 15 8.69 3.40 -10.29
C GLY A 15 8.04 2.42 -9.32
N CYS A 16 7.30 2.87 -8.30
CA CYS A 16 6.47 1.95 -7.51
C CYS A 16 5.16 1.63 -8.25
N THR A 17 4.71 0.39 -8.11
CA THR A 17 3.40 -0.08 -8.59
C THR A 17 2.57 -0.58 -7.42
N VAL A 18 1.24 -0.53 -7.55
CA VAL A 18 0.31 -1.08 -6.56
C VAL A 18 -0.71 -1.99 -7.22
N GLU A 19 -0.95 -3.13 -6.60
CA GLU A 19 -2.00 -4.07 -6.98
C GLU A 19 -2.77 -4.54 -5.75
N PHE A 20 -4.07 -4.82 -5.91
CA PHE A 20 -4.85 -5.46 -4.86
C PHE A 20 -4.98 -6.96 -5.15
N VAL A 21 -4.36 -7.78 -4.30
CA VAL A 21 -4.37 -9.24 -4.39
C VAL A 21 -5.56 -9.77 -3.58
N GLN A 22 -6.67 -10.06 -4.25
CA GLN A 22 -7.93 -10.44 -3.61
C GLN A 22 -7.82 -11.67 -2.70
N ALA A 23 -7.11 -12.72 -3.13
CA ALA A 23 -6.92 -13.95 -2.35
C ALA A 23 -6.20 -13.71 -1.01
N GLU A 24 -5.37 -12.68 -0.95
CA GLU A 24 -4.58 -12.30 0.23
C GLU A 24 -5.22 -11.12 0.99
N ARG A 25 -6.30 -10.52 0.45
CA ARG A 25 -6.86 -9.23 0.89
C ARG A 25 -5.77 -8.17 1.10
N ALA A 26 -4.85 -8.07 0.15
CA ALA A 26 -3.61 -7.33 0.31
C ALA A 26 -3.42 -6.26 -0.76
N TYR A 27 -3.09 -5.04 -0.37
CA TYR A 27 -2.45 -4.08 -1.26
C TYR A 27 -0.96 -4.39 -1.32
N ARG A 28 -0.47 -4.80 -2.48
CA ARG A 28 0.94 -5.06 -2.71
C ARG A 28 1.56 -3.89 -3.45
N ILE A 29 2.52 -3.24 -2.80
CA ILE A 29 3.34 -2.19 -3.40
C ILE A 29 4.70 -2.79 -3.76
N THR A 30 5.06 -2.72 -5.04
CA THR A 30 6.38 -3.13 -5.51
C THR A 30 7.15 -1.89 -5.92
N CYS A 31 8.31 -1.65 -5.30
CA CYS A 31 9.15 -0.48 -5.55
C CYS A 31 10.47 -0.89 -6.22
N PRO A 32 11.13 0.06 -6.94
CA PRO A 32 12.30 -0.25 -7.77
C PRO A 32 13.54 -0.59 -6.93
N ASP A 33 13.64 -0.08 -5.71
CA ASP A 33 14.78 -0.25 -4.83
C ASP A 33 14.38 -0.23 -3.34
N VAL A 34 15.32 -0.63 -2.47
CA VAL A 34 15.12 -0.74 -1.02
C VAL A 34 14.85 0.62 -0.36
N TYR A 35 15.51 1.69 -0.81
CA TYR A 35 15.34 3.02 -0.22
C TYR A 35 13.93 3.54 -0.45
N THR A 36 13.43 3.40 -1.69
CA THR A 36 12.07 3.76 -2.05
C THR A 36 11.04 2.91 -1.28
N ALA A 37 11.27 1.60 -1.16
CA ALA A 37 10.39 0.72 -0.38
C ALA A 37 10.34 1.08 1.11
N GLN A 38 11.48 1.41 1.72
CA GLN A 38 11.56 1.90 3.10
C GLN A 38 10.83 3.23 3.27
N TRP A 39 10.98 4.16 2.33
CA TRP A 39 10.27 5.43 2.37
C TRP A 39 8.76 5.21 2.33
N VAL A 40 8.26 4.35 1.44
CA VAL A 40 6.83 4.00 1.39
C VAL A 40 6.38 3.38 2.71
N PHE A 41 7.18 2.47 3.28
CA PHE A 41 6.87 1.87 4.57
C PHE A 41 6.82 2.90 5.70
N ASN A 42 7.74 3.85 5.75
CA ASN A 42 7.74 4.89 6.78
C ASN A 42 6.54 5.85 6.65
N ASN A 43 6.01 6.04 5.44
CA ASN A 43 4.87 6.92 5.14
C ASN A 43 3.53 6.17 4.98
N ARG A 44 3.50 4.88 5.29
CA ARG A 44 2.36 3.98 5.01
C ARG A 44 1.04 4.38 5.67
N GLN A 45 1.06 5.19 6.73
CA GLN A 45 -0.15 5.65 7.42
C GLN A 45 -1.10 6.41 6.47
N ASN A 46 -0.55 7.10 5.46
CA ASN A 46 -1.35 7.78 4.43
C ASN A 46 -2.22 6.81 3.61
N LEU A 47 -1.79 5.55 3.52
CA LEU A 47 -2.48 4.47 2.79
C LEU A 47 -3.61 3.86 3.62
N TYR A 48 -3.60 3.99 4.94
CA TYR A 48 -4.57 3.31 5.80
C TYR A 48 -5.99 3.86 5.66
N SER A 49 -6.12 5.14 5.30
CA SER A 49 -7.42 5.78 5.06
C SER A 49 -8.25 5.11 3.95
N VAL A 50 -7.60 4.39 3.04
CA VAL A 50 -8.25 3.74 1.89
C VAL A 50 -8.41 2.23 2.06
N MET A 51 -7.83 1.68 3.13
CA MET A 51 -7.86 0.26 3.43
C MET A 51 -9.04 -0.05 4.35
N LYS A 52 -9.70 -1.17 4.10
CA LYS A 52 -10.74 -1.71 4.97
C LYS A 52 -10.12 -2.50 6.10
N GLN A 53 -10.88 -2.65 7.19
CA GLN A 53 -10.50 -3.51 8.29
C GLN A 53 -10.20 -4.94 7.81
N GLY A 54 -9.07 -5.47 8.26
CA GLY A 54 -8.58 -6.79 7.88
C GLY A 54 -7.89 -6.86 6.51
N GLU A 55 -7.77 -5.75 5.78
CA GLU A 55 -6.90 -5.68 4.60
C GLU A 55 -5.44 -5.46 5.06
N MET A 56 -4.49 -6.05 4.34
CA MET A 56 -3.06 -5.92 4.63
C MET A 56 -2.34 -5.07 3.58
N LEU A 57 -1.23 -4.47 3.98
CA LEU A 57 -0.32 -3.76 3.09
C LEU A 57 1.01 -4.50 3.07
N ARG A 58 1.41 -4.97 1.89
CA ARG A 58 2.72 -5.60 1.64
C ARG A 58 3.56 -4.70 0.77
N ILE A 59 4.71 -4.26 1.25
CA ILE A 59 5.64 -3.40 0.51
C ILE A 59 6.91 -4.20 0.24
N LYS A 60 7.32 -4.29 -1.03
CA LYS A 60 8.50 -5.07 -1.45
C LYS A 60 9.38 -4.34 -2.46
N SER A 61 10.66 -4.68 -2.45
CA SER A 61 11.64 -4.42 -3.51
C SER A 61 12.64 -5.59 -3.55
N GLN A 62 13.67 -5.50 -4.40
CA GLN A 62 14.76 -6.48 -4.35
C GLN A 62 15.48 -6.40 -2.98
N GLY A 63 15.34 -7.44 -2.15
CA GLY A 63 16.01 -7.54 -0.85
C GLY A 63 15.29 -6.85 0.33
N PHE A 64 14.06 -6.38 0.15
CA PHE A 64 13.25 -5.81 1.24
C PHE A 64 11.79 -6.24 1.10
N GLU A 65 11.21 -6.71 2.20
CA GLU A 65 9.79 -7.01 2.30
C GLU A 65 9.29 -6.65 3.69
N GLN A 66 8.17 -5.94 3.74
CA GLN A 66 7.48 -5.60 4.98
C GLN A 66 5.97 -5.79 4.80
N ILE A 67 5.33 -6.29 5.84
CA ILE A 67 3.88 -6.48 5.90
C ILE A 67 3.36 -5.70 7.10
N THR A 68 2.27 -4.97 6.89
CA THR A 68 1.60 -4.24 7.96
C THR A 68 0.09 -4.29 7.76
N TYR A 69 -0.63 -3.80 8.78
CA TYR A 69 -2.07 -3.67 8.78
C TYR A 69 -2.43 -2.23 9.17
N PRO A 70 -3.57 -1.70 8.70
CA PRO A 70 -4.15 -0.49 9.25
C PRO A 70 -4.27 -0.66 10.77
N LEU A 71 -3.81 0.33 11.53
CA LEU A 71 -4.10 0.37 12.96
C LEU A 71 -5.61 0.52 13.11
N ALA A 72 -6.21 -0.37 13.90
CA ALA A 72 -7.65 -0.40 14.15
C ALA A 72 -8.15 0.90 14.79
#